data_AF-A0A968EPV0-F1
#
_entry.id   AF-A0A968EPV0-F1
#
_cell.length_a   1.000
_cell.length_b   1.000
_cell.length_c   1.000
_cell.angle_alpha   90.00
_cell.angle_beta   90.00
_cell.angle_gamma   90.00
#
_symmetry.space_group_name_H-M   'P 1'
#
loop_
_entity.id
_entity.type
_entity.pdbx_description
1 polymer ?
#
loop_
_entity_poly.entity_id
_entity_poly.type
_entity_poly.pdbx_seq_one_letter_code
_entity_poly.pdbx_strand_id
1 'polypeptide(L)'
;IPTPGHSAGHQSLKVELPDAGTVILGADVALLRAGYEHELAPAFAWSTAENVRSIRKVKQLARETDADVIIHHDRDEQARIPEGGLA
;
A
#
# COMPACT_ATOMS: atom_id res chain seq x y z
N ILE A 1 -2.75 -9.41 -3.63
CA ILE A 1 -1.94 -9.74 -2.43
C ILE A 1 -2.84 -9.65 -1.21
N PRO A 2 -3.09 -10.75 -0.48
CA PRO A 2 -3.79 -10.68 0.80
C PRO A 2 -3.02 -9.80 1.79
N THR A 3 -3.65 -8.72 2.25
CA THR A 3 -3.12 -7.73 3.19
C THR A 3 -4.20 -7.41 4.25
N PRO A 4 -4.65 -8.41 5.03
CA PRO A 4 -5.70 -8.22 6.02
C PRO A 4 -5.27 -7.23 7.11
N GLY A 5 -6.24 -6.60 7.76
CA GLY A 5 -6.02 -5.77 8.93
C GLY A 5 -6.82 -4.49 8.90
N HIS A 6 -6.81 -3.75 7.79
CA HIS A 6 -7.77 -2.65 7.59
C HIS A 6 -9.20 -3.20 7.61
N SER A 7 -9.46 -4.21 6.78
CA SER A 7 -10.60 -5.12 6.89
C SER A 7 -10.09 -6.56 6.90
N ALA A 8 -10.95 -7.51 7.30
CA ALA A 8 -10.59 -8.94 7.30
C ALA A 8 -10.24 -9.47 5.90
N GLY A 9 -10.83 -8.89 4.85
CA GLY A 9 -10.66 -9.30 3.45
C GLY A 9 -9.79 -8.36 2.62
N HIS A 10 -9.08 -7.40 3.23
CA HIS A 10 -8.34 -6.38 2.49
C HIS A 10 -7.24 -6.99 1.61
N GLN A 11 -7.07 -6.42 0.40
CA GLN A 11 -6.08 -6.83 -0.57
C GLN A 11 -5.37 -5.63 -1.20
N SER A 12 -4.07 -5.79 -1.43
CA SER A 12 -3.24 -4.90 -2.25
C SER A 12 -2.94 -5.57 -3.59
N LEU A 13 -2.56 -4.83 -4.62
CA LEU A 13 -2.26 -5.39 -5.95
C LEU A 13 -0.79 -5.18 -6.30
N LYS A 14 -0.11 -6.20 -6.83
CA LYS A 14 1.20 -6.04 -7.49
C LYS A 14 0.98 -6.15 -8.99
N VAL A 15 1.51 -5.20 -9.74
CA VAL A 15 1.43 -5.14 -11.20
C VAL A 15 2.85 -4.98 -11.73
N GLU A 16 3.17 -5.69 -12.81
CA GLU A 16 4.43 -5.55 -13.52
C GLU A 16 4.12 -4.87 -14.85
N LEU A 17 4.75 -3.71 -15.07
CA LEU A 17 4.52 -2.86 -16.22
C LEU A 17 5.81 -2.77 -17.06
N PRO A 18 5.74 -2.86 -18.40
CA PRO A 18 6.92 -2.83 -19.26
C PRO A 18 7.80 -1.59 -19.06
N ASP A 19 7.19 -0.41 -18.90
CA ASP A 19 7.91 0.87 -18.86
C ASP A 19 8.14 1.40 -17.44
N ALA A 20 7.30 1.00 -16.49
CA ALA A 20 7.30 1.52 -15.11
C ALA A 20 7.83 0.51 -14.08
N GLY A 21 8.22 -0.69 -14.50
CA GLY A 21 8.69 -1.75 -13.59
C GLY A 21 7.57 -2.32 -12.72
N THR A 22 7.92 -2.77 -11.52
CA THR A 22 6.95 -3.36 -10.59
C THR A 22 6.30 -2.27 -9.75
N VAL A 23 4.97 -2.27 -9.66
CA VAL A 23 4.21 -1.34 -8.82
C VAL A 23 3.31 -2.13 -7.89
N ILE A 24 3.26 -1.74 -6.61
CA ILE A 24 2.31 -2.24 -5.63
C ILE A 24 1.30 -1.14 -5.30
N LEU A 25 0.04 -1.39 -5.64
CA LEU A 25 -1.09 -0.58 -5.22
C LEU A 25 -1.47 -0.98 -3.79
N GLY A 26 -1.15 -0.12 -2.82
CA GLY A 26 -1.32 -0.39 -1.40
C GLY A 26 -2.78 -0.42 -0.94
N ALA A 27 -3.66 0.32 -1.61
CA ALA A 27 -5.01 0.65 -1.13
C ALA A 27 -4.96 1.12 0.33
N ASP A 28 -5.75 0.52 1.21
CA ASP A 28 -5.86 0.91 2.62
C ASP A 28 -4.96 0.08 3.54
N VAL A 29 -3.91 -0.57 2.99
CA VAL A 29 -2.89 -1.21 3.83
C VAL A 29 -2.26 -0.19 4.80
N ALA A 30 -2.11 1.06 4.34
CA ALA A 30 -1.88 2.24 5.13
C ALA A 30 -2.61 3.43 4.47
N LEU A 31 -3.12 4.38 5.25
CA LEU A 31 -3.82 5.54 4.70
C LEU A 31 -2.86 6.63 4.21
N LEU A 32 -1.77 6.85 4.95
CA LEU A 32 -0.79 7.89 4.66
C LEU A 32 0.59 7.26 4.49
N ARG A 33 1.46 7.90 3.71
CA ARG A 33 2.87 7.51 3.55
C ARG A 33 3.54 7.34 4.89
N ALA A 34 3.33 8.28 5.81
CA ALA A 34 3.85 8.21 7.18
C ALA A 34 3.40 6.94 7.92
N GLY A 35 2.16 6.49 7.73
CA GLY A 35 1.66 5.27 8.35
C GLY A 35 2.34 4.02 7.79
N TYR A 36 2.59 3.98 6.48
CA TYR A 36 3.37 2.92 5.86
C TYR A 36 4.83 2.90 6.35
N GLU A 37 5.48 4.08 6.40
CA GLU A 37 6.88 4.19 6.81
C GLU A 37 7.10 3.85 8.29
N HIS A 38 6.19 4.28 9.16
CA HIS A 38 6.29 4.05 10.61
C HIS A 38 5.53 2.80 11.09
N GLU A 39 4.99 2.01 10.16
CA GLU A 39 4.24 0.78 10.47
C GLU A 39 3.06 1.03 11.42
N LEU A 40 2.32 2.12 11.16
CA LEU A 40 1.17 2.54 11.95
C LEU A 40 -0.12 2.10 11.25
N ALA A 41 -0.90 1.31 11.97
CA ALA A 41 -2.20 0.90 11.49
C ALA A 41 -3.22 2.06 11.53
N PRO A 42 -4.22 2.07 10.62
CA PRO A 42 -5.35 2.97 10.71
C PRO A 42 -6.09 2.83 12.06
N ALA A 43 -6.59 3.94 12.60
CA ALA A 43 -7.31 3.95 13.88
C ALA A 43 -8.60 3.09 13.87
N PHE A 44 -9.16 2.84 12.70
CA PHE A 44 -10.37 2.04 12.47
C PHE A 44 -10.09 0.70 11.81
N ALA A 45 -8.83 0.21 11.89
CA ALA A 45 -8.48 -1.11 11.38
C ALA A 45 -9.26 -2.21 12.12
N TRP A 46 -9.78 -3.18 11.38
CA TRP A 46 -10.39 -4.40 11.94
C TRP A 46 -9.43 -5.15 12.89
N SER A 47 -8.13 -5.18 12.56
CA SER A 47 -7.08 -5.71 13.42
C SER A 47 -5.78 -4.94 13.19
N THR A 48 -5.37 -4.14 14.17
CA THR A 48 -4.10 -3.39 14.16
C THR A 48 -2.90 -4.33 13.97
N ALA A 49 -2.89 -5.48 14.65
CA ALA A 49 -1.78 -6.42 14.59
C ALA A 49 -1.64 -7.07 13.20
N GLU A 50 -2.76 -7.44 12.55
CA GLU A 50 -2.74 -7.94 11.17
C GLU A 50 -2.35 -6.84 10.18
N ASN A 51 -2.82 -5.60 10.40
CA ASN A 51 -2.49 -4.49 9.51
C ASN A 51 -0.99 -4.19 9.53
N VAL A 52 -0.35 -4.14 10.71
CA VAL A 52 1.11 -3.98 10.83
C VAL A 52 1.87 -5.12 10.15
N ARG A 53 1.41 -6.38 10.29
CA ARG A 53 1.97 -7.51 9.55
C ARG A 53 1.85 -7.33 8.04
N SER A 54 0.70 -6.85 7.57
CA SER A 54 0.45 -6.56 6.15
C SER A 54 1.33 -5.44 5.62
N ILE A 55 1.54 -4.36 6.37
CA ILE A 55 2.48 -3.28 6.02
C ILE A 55 3.90 -3.85 5.85
N ARG A 56 4.37 -4.64 6.83
CA ARG A 56 5.70 -5.28 6.77
C ARG A 56 5.84 -6.22 5.58
N LYS A 57 4.80 -6.99 5.27
CA LYS A 57 4.75 -7.88 4.10
C LYS A 57 4.85 -7.09 2.79
N VAL A 58 4.13 -5.98 2.66
CA VAL A 58 4.24 -5.10 1.48
C VAL A 58 5.63 -4.50 1.37
N LYS A 59 6.20 -4.00 2.48
CA LYS A 59 7.59 -3.50 2.53
C LYS A 59 8.62 -4.55 2.10
N GLN A 60 8.46 -5.79 2.56
CA GLN A 60 9.33 -6.88 2.17
C GLN A 60 9.22 -7.16 0.68
N LEU A 61 8.00 -7.32 0.16
CA LEU A 61 7.78 -7.61 -1.25
C LEU A 61 8.33 -6.48 -2.13
N ALA A 62 8.11 -5.22 -1.75
CA ALA A 62 8.63 -4.07 -2.46
C ALA A 62 10.16 -4.12 -2.61
N ARG A 63 10.89 -4.47 -1.55
CA ARG A 63 12.36 -4.64 -1.61
C ARG A 63 12.78 -5.82 -2.47
N GLU A 64 12.05 -6.94 -2.40
CA GLU A 64 12.38 -8.17 -3.14
C GLU A 64 12.15 -8.01 -4.65
N THR A 65 11.18 -7.17 -5.04
CA THR A 65 10.81 -6.99 -6.45
C THR A 65 11.18 -5.63 -7.02
N ASP A 66 11.96 -4.84 -6.29
CA ASP A 66 12.30 -3.45 -6.61
C ASP A 66 11.06 -2.64 -7.02
N ALA A 67 9.98 -2.77 -6.24
CA ALA A 67 8.69 -2.19 -6.57
C ALA A 67 8.45 -0.84 -5.91
N ASP A 68 7.89 0.07 -6.69
CA ASP A 68 7.28 1.29 -6.16
C ASP A 68 5.96 0.94 -5.46
N VAL A 69 5.70 1.55 -4.31
CA VAL A 69 4.46 1.36 -3.55
C VAL A 69 3.65 2.64 -3.57
N ILE A 70 2.39 2.57 -3.99
CA ILE A 70 1.47 3.72 -4.03
C ILE A 70 0.50 3.64 -2.84
N ILE A 71 0.46 4.70 -2.03
CA ILE A 71 -0.46 4.89 -0.91
C ILE A 71 -1.58 5.85 -1.33
N HIS A 72 -2.83 5.36 -1.30
CA HIS A 72 -3.92 5.99 -2.05
C HIS A 72 -4.49 7.22 -1.36
N HIS A 73 -4.51 7.25 -0.03
CA HIS A 73 -5.07 8.37 0.74
C HIS A 73 -4.03 9.42 1.15
N ASP A 74 -2.82 9.35 0.59
CA ASP A 74 -1.79 10.37 0.79
C ASP A 74 -1.88 11.44 -0.30
N ARG A 75 -2.10 12.70 0.09
CA ARG A 75 -2.30 13.81 -0.85
C ARG A 75 -1.08 14.07 -1.72
N ASP A 76 0.13 13.91 -1.18
CA ASP A 76 1.35 14.20 -1.92
C ASP A 76 1.63 13.13 -2.98
N GLU A 77 1.09 11.92 -2.78
CA GLU A 77 1.15 10.86 -3.78
C GLU A 77 0.05 10.99 -4.83
N GLN A 78 -1.17 11.33 -4.42
CA GLN A 78 -2.25 11.61 -5.36
C GLN A 78 -1.85 12.71 -6.36
N ALA A 79 -1.13 13.73 -5.91
CA ALA A 79 -0.62 14.79 -6.77
C ALA A 79 0.40 14.32 -7.84
N ARG A 80 0.96 13.11 -7.70
CA ARG A 80 1.89 12.50 -8.67
C ARG A 80 1.17 11.60 -9.68
N ILE A 81 -0.10 11.28 -9.44
CA ILE A 81 -0.89 10.45 -10.35
C ILE A 81 -1.22 11.30 -11.59
N PRO A 82 -0.88 10.85 -12.82
CA PRO A 82 -1.22 11.57 -14.04
C PRO A 82 -2.73 11.80 -14.19
N GLU A 83 -3.12 12.85 -14.89
CA GLU A 83 -4.52 13.12 -15.22
C GLU A 83 -5.17 11.89 -15.88
N GLY A 84 -6.28 11.42 -15.31
CA GLY A 84 -6.98 10.19 -15.75
C GLY A 84 -6.49 8.89 -15.12
N GLY A 85 -5.46 8.93 -14.26
CA GLY A 85 -5.10 7.82 -13.38
C GLY A 85 -6.14 7.64 -12.26
N LEU A 86 -6.47 6.39 -11.93
CA LEU A 86 -7.36 6.08 -10.81
C LEU A 86 -6.63 6.38 -9.49
N ALA A 87 -7.21 7.27 -8.68
CA ALA A 87 -6.83 7.54 -7.29
C ALA A 87 -7.93 7.07 -6.35
#